data_AF-A0A959EIC7-F1
#
_entry.id   AF-A0A959EIC7-F1
#
_cell.length_a   1.000
_cell.length_b   1.000
_cell.length_c   1.000
_cell.angle_alpha   90.00
_cell.angle_beta   90.00
_cell.angle_gamma   90.00
#
_symmetry.space_group_name_H-M   'P 1'
#
loop_
_entity.id
_entity.type
_entity.pdbx_description
1 polymer ?
#
loop_
_entity_poly.entity_id
_entity_poly.type
_entity_poly.pdbx_seq_one_letter_code
_entity_poly.pdbx_strand_id
1 'polypeptide(L)' 'MNPSFDYITYGAEATSREVTQLLRHLLDRAFAPSQLPTANRPLPSPLCIWGRHDIGKTEMAEETARELGCRLAYLSPA' A
#
# COMPACT_ATOMS: atom_id res chain seq x y z
N MET A 1 -17.32 24.10 -15.62
CA MET A 1 -17.99 22.79 -15.60
C MET A 1 -16.94 21.76 -15.27
N ASN A 2 -17.07 21.05 -14.14
CA ASN A 2 -16.19 19.90 -13.87
C ASN A 2 -16.60 18.75 -14.80
N PRO A 3 -15.67 18.10 -15.51
CA PRO A 3 -15.99 16.91 -16.28
C PRO A 3 -16.53 15.83 -15.36
N SER A 4 -17.72 15.31 -15.68
CA SER A 4 -18.28 14.11 -15.06
C SER A 4 -17.66 12.91 -15.76
N PHE A 5 -16.95 12.07 -14.99
CA PHE A 5 -16.34 10.85 -15.51
C PHE A 5 -17.13 9.65 -14.98
N ASP A 6 -17.60 8.80 -15.90
CA ASP A 6 -18.19 7.51 -15.55
C ASP A 6 -17.06 6.49 -15.39
N TYR A 7 -16.78 6.11 -14.15
CA TYR A 7 -15.78 5.09 -13.85
C TYR A 7 -16.44 3.72 -13.78
N ILE A 8 -15.89 2.74 -14.50
CA ILE A 8 -16.21 1.33 -14.26
C ILE A 8 -15.23 0.81 -13.22
N THR A 9 -15.74 0.43 -12.06
CA THR A 9 -14.96 -0.17 -10.97
C THR A 9 -15.08 -1.69 -11.02
N TYR A 10 -13.96 -2.38 -10.83
CA TYR A 10 -13.90 -3.84 -10.73
C TYR A 10 -13.34 -4.25 -9.37
N GLY A 11 -13.78 -5.41 -8.88
CA GLY A 11 -13.30 -5.98 -7.63
C GLY A 11 -14.19 -5.69 -6.44
N ALA A 12 -13.63 -5.86 -5.24
CA ALA A 12 -14.36 -5.64 -3.99
C ALA A 12 -14.38 -4.15 -3.63
N GLU A 13 -15.52 -3.69 -3.11
CA GLU A 13 -15.58 -2.43 -2.38
C GLU A 13 -14.79 -2.59 -1.07
N ALA A 14 -13.97 -1.59 -0.75
CA ALA A 14 -13.14 -1.59 0.44
C ALA A 14 -13.07 -0.20 1.06
N THR A 15 -13.13 -0.16 2.37
CA THR A 15 -12.88 1.01 3.18
C THR A 15 -11.38 1.31 3.27
N SER A 16 -11.02 2.55 3.61
CA SER A 16 -9.62 2.91 3.89
C SER A 16 -8.99 2.00 4.94
N ARG A 17 -9.76 1.63 5.97
CA ARG A 17 -9.34 0.70 7.03
C ARG A 17 -8.96 -0.68 6.49
N GLU A 18 -9.75 -1.23 5.58
CA GLU A 18 -9.48 -2.55 4.97
C GLU A 18 -8.25 -2.51 4.07
N VAL A 19 -8.05 -1.41 3.34
CA VAL A 19 -6.82 -1.18 2.56
C VAL A 19 -5.60 -1.11 3.49
N THR A 20 -5.68 -0.38 4.60
CA THR A 20 -4.61 -0.33 5.61
C THR A 20 -4.33 -1.71 6.21
N GLN A 21 -5.36 -2.49 6.51
CA GLN A 21 -5.20 -3.87 7.01
C GLN A 21 -4.50 -4.77 6.00
N LEU A 22 -4.84 -4.66 4.72
CA LEU A 22 -4.15 -5.38 3.65
C LEU A 22 -2.68 -4.95 3.55
N LEU A 23 -2.39 -3.66 3.57
CA LEU A 23 -1.02 -3.14 3.57
C LEU A 23 -0.21 -3.69 4.75
N ARG A 24 -0.76 -3.63 5.96
CA ARG A 24 -0.13 -4.19 7.17
C ARG A 24 0.15 -5.68 7.02
N HIS A 25 -0.83 -6.45 6.54
CA HIS A 25 -0.67 -7.89 6.32
C HIS A 25 0.48 -8.22 5.35
N LEU A 26 0.61 -7.45 4.27
CA LEU A 26 1.69 -7.63 3.30
C LEU A 26 3.06 -7.30 3.90
N LEU A 27 3.15 -6.21 4.68
CA LEU A 27 4.40 -5.78 5.32
C LEU A 27 4.83 -6.72 6.45
N ASP A 28 3.91 -7.19 7.30
CA ASP A 28 4.22 -8.15 8.36
C ASP A 28 4.83 -9.43 7.79
N ARG A 29 4.31 -9.90 6.65
CA ARG A 29 4.86 -11.05 5.92
C ARG A 29 6.21 -10.76 5.30
N ALA A 30 6.42 -9.54 4.79
CA ALA A 30 7.69 -9.12 4.22
C ALA A 30 8.82 -9.05 5.26
N PHE A 31 8.50 -8.65 6.50
CA PHE A 31 9.48 -8.42 7.55
C PHE A 31 9.64 -9.57 8.56
N ALA A 32 8.78 -10.58 8.51
CA ALA A 32 8.93 -11.77 9.36
C ALA A 32 10.31 -12.42 9.13
N PRO A 33 11.10 -12.74 10.18
CA PRO A 33 12.47 -13.28 10.03
C PRO A 33 12.53 -14.59 9.24
N SER A 34 11.50 -15.43 9.35
CA SER A 34 11.35 -16.67 8.58
C SER A 34 11.02 -16.42 7.10
N GLN A 35 10.82 -15.16 6.71
CA GLN A 35 10.31 -14.74 5.42
C GLN A 35 11.22 -13.80 4.64
N LEU A 36 12.44 -13.59 5.13
CA LEU A 36 13.46 -12.85 4.40
C LEU A 36 13.72 -13.46 3.01
N PRO A 37 13.92 -12.64 1.97
CA PRO A 37 14.24 -13.12 0.63
C PRO A 37 15.51 -13.97 0.65
N THR A 38 15.47 -15.12 0.00
CA THR A 38 16.63 -15.98 -0.25
C THR A 38 16.70 -16.28 -1.74
N ALA A 39 17.78 -16.89 -2.22
CA ALA A 39 17.91 -17.26 -3.63
C ALA A 39 16.72 -18.11 -4.15
N ASN A 40 16.04 -18.86 -3.26
CA ASN A 40 14.90 -19.70 -3.60
C ASN A 40 13.54 -19.09 -3.18
N ARG A 41 13.50 -17.83 -2.75
CA ARG A 41 12.26 -17.18 -2.28
C ARG A 41 12.09 -15.79 -2.93
N PRO A 42 10.99 -15.56 -3.67
CA PRO A 42 10.73 -14.28 -4.32
C PRO A 42 10.47 -13.17 -3.30
N LEU A 43 10.68 -11.93 -3.74
CA LEU A 43 10.32 -10.73 -2.98
C LEU A 43 8.81 -10.70 -2.66
N PRO A 44 8.41 -10.01 -1.57
CA PRO A 44 7.01 -9.75 -1.29
C PRO A 44 6.30 -9.05 -2.45
N SER A 45 5.02 -9.36 -2.64
CA SER A 45 4.20 -8.72 -3.67
C SER A 45 4.10 -7.20 -3.41
N PRO A 46 4.37 -6.36 -4.41
CA PRO A 46 4.18 -4.91 -4.25
C PRO A 46 2.68 -4.57 -4.14
N LEU A 47 2.35 -3.55 -3.35
CA LEU A 47 1.01 -2.97 -3.27
C LEU A 47 0.98 -1.62 -3.98
N CYS A 48 0.06 -1.47 -4.94
CA CYS A 48 -0.24 -0.18 -5.56
C CYS A 48 -1.50 0.40 -4.92
N ILE A 49 -1.40 1.61 -4.35
CA ILE A 49 -2.53 2.36 -3.81
C ILE A 49 -2.80 3.53 -4.75
N TRP A 50 -3.96 3.52 -5.40
CA TRP A 50 -4.35 4.49 -6.44
C TRP A 50 -5.74 5.05 -6.16
N GLY A 51 -6.00 6.26 -6.63
CA GLY A 51 -7.26 6.96 -6.42
C GLY A 51 -7.08 8.46 -6.47
N ARG A 52 -8.20 9.19 -6.35
CA ARG A 52 -8.25 10.67 -6.44
C ARG A 52 -7.21 11.33 -5.53
N HIS A 53 -6.82 12.56 -5.87
CA HIS A 53 -6.01 13.38 -4.97
C HIS A 53 -6.75 13.57 -3.63
N ASP A 54 -5.99 13.81 -2.57
CA ASP A 54 -6.49 14.12 -1.22
C ASP A 54 -7.28 13.01 -0.50
N ILE A 55 -7.14 11.75 -0.92
CA ILE A 55 -7.69 10.59 -0.19
C ILE A 55 -6.74 10.01 0.88
N GLY A 56 -5.61 10.66 1.15
CA GLY A 56 -4.65 10.22 2.18
C GLY A 56 -3.75 9.03 1.81
N LYS A 57 -3.49 8.78 0.51
CA LYS A 57 -2.67 7.63 0.06
C LYS A 57 -1.26 7.61 0.64
N THR A 58 -0.58 8.76 0.60
CA THR A 58 0.79 8.92 1.11
C THR A 58 0.82 8.79 2.63
N GLU A 59 -0.08 9.50 3.31
CA GLU A 59 -0.26 9.45 4.76
C GLU A 59 -0.48 8.03 5.26
N MET A 60 -1.34 7.25 4.59
CA MET A 60 -1.57 5.83 4.92
C MET A 60 -0.28 5.00 4.91
N ALA A 61 0.59 5.20 3.92
CA ALA A 61 1.86 4.48 3.83
C ALA A 61 2.85 4.93 4.93
N GLU A 62 2.92 6.23 5.18
CA GLU A 62 3.78 6.84 6.20
C GLU A 62 3.40 6.40 7.62
N GLU A 63 2.11 6.48 7.96
CA GLU A 63 1.59 6.06 9.25
C GLU A 63 1.80 4.56 9.47
N THR A 64 1.49 3.74 8.46
CA THR A 64 1.69 2.29 8.57
C THR A 64 3.16 1.94 8.80
N ALA A 65 4.08 2.58 8.06
CA ALA A 65 5.52 2.38 8.26
C ALA A 65 5.97 2.82 9.66
N ARG A 66 5.50 3.98 10.13
CA ARG A 66 5.79 4.50 11.48
C ARG A 66 5.32 3.54 12.57
N GLU A 67 4.10 3.02 12.46
CA GLU A 67 3.51 2.11 13.44
C GLU A 67 4.21 0.75 13.51
N LEU A 68 4.73 0.27 12.37
CA LEU A 68 5.49 -0.98 12.29
C LEU A 68 7.00 -0.80 12.59
N GLY A 69 7.46 0.42 12.87
CA GLY A 69 8.87 0.72 13.09
C GLY A 69 9.75 0.53 11.83
N CYS A 70 9.14 0.59 10.65
CA CYS A 70 9.84 0.44 9.38
C CYS A 70 10.56 1.74 8.98
N ARG A 71 11.71 1.61 8.29
CA ARG A 71 12.30 2.75 7.58
C ARG A 71 11.54 2.97 6.27
N LEU A 72 10.99 4.16 6.08
CA LEU A 72 10.32 4.54 4.84
C LEU A 72 11.32 5.20 3.88
N ALA A 73 11.42 4.67 2.67
CA ALA A 73 12.10 5.32 1.56
C ALA A 73 11.04 5.86 0.59
N TYR A 74 11.01 7.17 0.42
CA TYR A 74 10.11 7.83 -0.52
C TYR A 74 10.82 8.03 -1.86
N LEU A 75 10.21 7.56 -2.94
CA LEU A 75 10.70 7.71 -4.30
C LEU A 75 9.63 8.43 -5.13
N SER A 76 9.85 9.70 -5.45
CA SER A 76 9.02 10.46 -6.41
C SER A 76 9.89 10.93 -7.57
N PRO A 77 9.40 10.89 -8.81
CA PRO A 77 9.97 11.73 -9.85
C PRO A 77 9.82 13.22 -9.46
N ALA A 78 10.76 14.04 -9.91
CA ALA A 78 10.59 15.50 -9.99
C ALA A 78 9.90 15.84 -11.32
#